data_AF-A0A1L3ZAD7-F1
#
_entry.id   AF-A0A1L3ZAD7-F1
#
_cell.length_a   1.000
_cell.length_b   1.000
_cell.length_c   1.000
_cell.angle_alpha   90.00
_cell.angle_beta   90.00
_cell.angle_gamma   90.00
#
_symmetry.space_group_name_H-M   'P 1'
#
loop_
_entity.id
_entity.type
_entity.pdbx_description
1 polymer ?
#
loop_
_entity_poly.entity_id
_entity_poly.type
_entity_poly.pdbx_seq_one_letter_code
_entity_poly.pdbx_strand_id
1 'polypeptide(L)'
;MRPPKTQPLEIDPHLQARLGVLAEKQGASLADFAESVLRSYADEAERQISEQAEDEGRWQRYLETGASVPFETVRARLRGFAAEAARKADPQ
;
A
#
# COMPACT_ATOMS: atom_id res chain seq x y z
N MET A 1 -8.51 0.75 24.37
CA MET A 1 -8.66 1.74 23.29
C MET A 1 -9.54 2.88 23.77
N ARG A 2 -9.15 4.14 23.54
CA ARG A 2 -10.02 5.29 23.79
C ARG A 2 -11.16 5.26 22.75
N PRO A 3 -12.42 5.52 23.12
CA PRO A 3 -13.48 5.62 22.12
C PRO A 3 -13.12 6.72 21.12
N PRO A 4 -13.39 6.52 19.82
CA PRO A 4 -13.11 7.54 18.82
C PRO A 4 -13.91 8.79 19.15
N LYS A 5 -13.23 9.93 19.19
CA LYS A 5 -13.93 11.22 19.26
C LYS A 5 -14.61 11.42 17.91
N THR A 6 -15.94 11.44 17.89
CA THR A 6 -16.77 11.79 16.73
C THR A 6 -16.79 13.30 16.50
N GLN A 7 -15.62 13.93 16.53
CA GLN A 7 -15.52 15.34 16.19
C GLN A 7 -15.55 15.46 14.67
N PRO A 8 -16.40 16.32 14.08
CA PRO A 8 -16.40 16.53 12.64
C PRO A 8 -15.01 16.98 12.16
N LEU A 9 -14.52 16.36 11.10
CA LEU A 9 -13.29 16.82 10.43
C LEU A 9 -13.65 18.06 9.60
N GLU A 10 -12.97 19.16 9.86
CA GLU A 10 -13.05 20.33 8.98
C GLU A 10 -12.19 20.06 7.74
N ILE A 11 -12.84 20.05 6.58
CA ILE A 11 -12.18 19.89 5.28
C ILE A 11 -12.09 21.27 4.64
N ASP A 12 -10.90 21.59 4.12
CA ASP A 12 -10.70 22.79 3.32
C ASP A 12 -11.76 22.90 2.20
N PRO A 13 -12.42 24.06 2.01
CA PRO A 13 -13.50 24.20 1.04
C PRO A 13 -13.09 23.86 -0.40
N HIS A 14 -11.86 24.15 -0.79
CA HIS A 14 -11.36 23.84 -2.13
C HIS A 14 -11.12 22.34 -2.30
N LEU A 15 -10.59 21.66 -1.28
CA LEU A 15 -10.50 20.21 -1.26
C LEU A 15 -11.89 19.56 -1.30
N GLN A 16 -12.85 20.06 -0.52
CA GLN A 16 -14.22 19.55 -0.52
C GLN A 16 -14.86 19.66 -1.92
N ALA A 17 -14.70 20.80 -2.61
CA ALA A 17 -15.19 20.99 -3.97
C ALA A 17 -14.55 20.00 -4.96
N ARG A 18 -13.24 19.77 -4.85
CA ARG A 18 -12.52 18.79 -5.69
C ARG A 18 -13.01 17.36 -5.46
N LEU A 19 -13.21 16.97 -4.20
CA LEU A 19 -13.74 15.65 -3.85
C LEU A 19 -15.17 15.48 -4.37
N GLY A 20 -16.00 16.52 -4.32
CA GLY A 20 -17.36 16.50 -4.86
C GLY A 20 -17.39 16.19 -6.36
N VAL A 21 -16.58 16.90 -7.15
CA VAL A 21 -16.47 16.66 -8.60
C VAL A 21 -16.00 15.24 -8.92
N LEU A 22 -15.08 14.69 -8.11
CA LEU A 22 -14.60 13.32 -8.29
C LEU A 22 -15.66 12.27 -7.92
N ALA A 23 -16.42 12.52 -6.85
CA ALA A 23 -17.52 11.66 -6.41
C ALA A 23 -18.63 11.59 -7.47
N GLU A 24 -19.05 12.75 -8.01
CA GLU A 24 -20.06 12.83 -9.08
C GLU A 24 -19.65 12.02 -10.31
N LYS A 25 -18.39 12.14 -10.75
CA LYS A 25 -17.86 11.38 -11.90
C LYS A 25 -17.86 9.87 -11.69
N GLN A 26 -17.87 9.41 -10.44
CA GLN A 26 -17.89 8.00 -10.05
C GLN A 26 -19.28 7.53 -9.64
N GLY A 27 -20.30 8.40 -9.70
CA GLY A 27 -21.66 8.08 -9.27
C GLY A 27 -21.79 7.81 -7.78
N ALA A 28 -20.89 8.36 -6.96
CA ALA A 28 -20.85 8.20 -5.51
C ALA A 28 -21.28 9.49 -4.78
N SER A 29 -21.76 9.34 -3.54
CA SER A 29 -21.93 10.51 -2.67
C SER A 29 -20.56 11.06 -2.23
N LEU A 30 -20.49 12.35 -1.90
CA LEU A 30 -19.25 12.95 -1.38
C LEU A 30 -18.76 12.23 -0.10
N ALA A 31 -19.69 11.84 0.78
CA ALA A 31 -19.35 11.17 2.05
C ALA A 31 -18.75 9.78 1.79
N ASP A 32 -19.40 8.95 0.97
CA ASP A 32 -18.91 7.61 0.65
C ASP A 32 -17.58 7.66 -0.10
N PHE A 33 -17.45 8.63 -1.02
CA PHE A 33 -16.22 8.84 -1.75
C PHE A 33 -15.08 9.26 -0.81
N ALA A 34 -15.31 10.24 0.08
CA ALA A 34 -14.33 10.68 1.06
C ALA A 34 -13.91 9.54 2.01
N GLU A 35 -14.86 8.71 2.47
CA GLU A 35 -14.55 7.53 3.28
C GLU A 35 -13.65 6.55 2.52
N SER A 36 -13.97 6.27 1.25
CA SER A 36 -13.15 5.36 0.42
C SER A 36 -11.71 5.86 0.22
N VAL A 37 -11.54 7.18 0.03
CA VAL A 37 -10.22 7.83 -0.08
C VAL A 37 -9.44 7.70 1.24
N LEU A 38 -10.09 7.97 2.37
CA LEU A 38 -9.46 7.85 3.68
C LEU A 38 -9.08 6.41 4.00
N ARG A 39 -9.93 5.43 3.64
CA ARG A 39 -9.61 4.00 3.80
C ARG A 39 -8.40 3.60 2.97
N SER A 40 -8.40 3.95 1.69
CA SER A 40 -7.27 3.67 0.79
C SER A 40 -5.96 4.29 1.29
N TYR A 41 -6.03 5.53 1.78
CA TYR A 41 -4.86 6.18 2.37
C TYR A 41 -4.40 5.53 3.67
N ALA A 42 -5.33 5.09 4.53
CA ALA A 42 -4.99 4.36 5.76
C ALA A 42 -4.30 3.03 5.44
N ASP A 43 -4.85 2.24 4.51
CA ASP A 43 -4.26 0.97 4.07
C ASP A 43 -2.83 1.18 3.52
N GLU A 44 -2.63 2.23 2.72
CA GLU A 44 -1.31 2.59 2.18
C GLU A 44 -0.34 3.06 3.27
N ALA A 45 -0.80 3.86 4.23
CA ALA A 45 0.04 4.32 5.33
C ALA A 45 0.47 3.15 6.24
N GLU A 46 -0.44 2.23 6.54
CA GLU A 46 -0.14 1.00 7.30
C GLU A 46 0.90 0.15 6.57
N ARG A 47 0.73 -0.02 5.25
CA ARG A 47 1.69 -0.73 4.40
C ARG A 47 3.08 -0.08 4.46
N GLN A 48 3.17 1.24 4.27
CA GLN A 48 4.44 1.97 4.31
C GLN A 48 5.16 1.84 5.66
N ILE A 49 4.42 1.92 6.77
CA ILE A 49 4.98 1.75 8.11
C ILE A 49 5.53 0.33 8.28
N SER A 50 4.78 -0.68 7.85
CA SER A 50 5.22 -2.08 7.93
C SER A 50 6.45 -2.35 7.07
N GLU A 51 6.45 -1.86 5.82
CA GLU A 51 7.58 -2.01 4.89
C GLU A 51 8.83 -1.32 5.42
N GLN A 52 8.69 -0.10 5.95
CA GLN A 52 9.80 0.64 6.54
C GLN A 52 10.38 -0.08 7.77
N ALA A 53 9.53 -0.64 8.64
CA ALA A 53 9.98 -1.42 9.78
C ALA A 53 10.74 -2.69 9.34
N GLU A 54 10.26 -3.36 8.29
CA GLU A 54 10.94 -4.54 7.74
C GLU A 54 12.29 -4.18 7.12
N ASP A 55 12.35 -3.12 6.32
CA ASP A 55 13.58 -2.68 5.65
C ASP A 55 14.63 -2.21 6.64
N GLU A 56 14.24 -1.45 7.67
CA GLU A 56 15.13 -1.09 8.77
C GLU A 56 15.64 -2.35 9.49
N GLY A 57 14.77 -3.32 9.78
CA GLY A 57 15.17 -4.58 10.39
C GLY A 57 16.16 -5.39 9.53
N ARG A 58 15.98 -5.41 8.21
CA ARG A 58 16.93 -6.02 7.26
C ARG A 58 18.27 -5.28 7.24
N TRP A 59 18.22 -3.95 7.27
CA TRP A 59 19.42 -3.11 7.31
C TRP A 59 20.25 -3.34 8.56
N GLN A 60 19.62 -3.33 9.74
CA GLN A 60 20.31 -3.58 11.01
C GLN A 60 20.96 -4.97 11.03
N ARG A 61 20.26 -6.01 10.56
CA ARG A 61 20.84 -7.36 10.46
C ARG A 61 22.04 -7.41 9.53
N TYR A 62 22.02 -6.68 8.42
CA TYR A 62 23.17 -6.58 7.53
C TYR A 62 24.35 -5.88 8.20
N LEU A 63 24.12 -4.78 8.94
CA LEU A 63 25.17 -4.11 9.70
C LEU A 63 25.82 -5.04 10.73
N GLU A 64 25.05 -5.90 11.38
CA GLU A 64 25.55 -6.87 12.36
C GLU A 64 26.31 -8.04 11.74
N THR A 65 25.80 -8.59 10.63
CA THR A 65 26.25 -9.89 10.10
C THR A 65 27.09 -9.78 8.82
N GLY A 66 27.01 -8.66 8.11
CA GLY A 66 27.51 -8.52 6.74
C GLY A 66 26.82 -9.42 5.71
N ALA A 67 25.81 -10.20 6.12
CA ALA A 67 25.18 -11.19 5.28
C ALA A 67 24.15 -10.54 4.36
N SER A 68 24.35 -10.73 3.05
CA SER A 68 23.41 -10.30 2.01
C SER A 68 22.93 -11.49 1.19
N VAL A 69 21.80 -11.34 0.50
CA VAL A 69 21.34 -12.35 -0.46
C VAL A 69 22.13 -12.20 -1.76
N PRO A 70 22.85 -13.24 -2.23
CA PRO A 70 23.59 -13.14 -3.48
C PRO A 70 22.68 -12.87 -4.67
N PHE A 71 23.13 -12.01 -5.60
CA PHE A 71 22.40 -11.65 -6.81
C PHE A 71 21.92 -12.88 -7.61
N GLU A 72 22.79 -13.88 -7.76
CA GLU A 72 22.47 -15.09 -8.50
C GLU A 72 21.32 -15.89 -7.89
N THR A 73 21.22 -15.92 -6.56
CA THR A 73 20.11 -16.54 -5.84
C THR A 73 18.79 -15.84 -6.13
N VAL A 74 18.78 -14.49 -6.09
CA VAL A 74 17.60 -13.69 -6.42
C VAL A 74 17.20 -13.91 -7.88
N ARG A 75 18.16 -13.84 -8.80
CA ARG A 75 17.95 -14.01 -10.24
C ARG A 75 17.36 -15.38 -10.57
N ALA A 76 17.90 -16.45 -9.99
CA ALA A 76 17.38 -17.80 -10.19
C ALA A 76 15.93 -17.93 -9.72
N ARG A 77 15.60 -17.36 -8.55
CA ARG A 77 14.26 -17.40 -7.98
C ARG A 77 13.24 -16.64 -8.85
N LEU A 78 13.59 -15.43 -9.31
CA LEU A 78 12.74 -14.64 -10.20
C LEU A 78 12.47 -15.35 -11.53
N ARG A 79 13.47 -16.00 -12.12
CA ARG A 79 13.28 -16.84 -13.32
C ARG A 79 12.33 -18.01 -13.05
N GLY A 80 12.43 -18.63 -11.87
CA GLY A 80 11.50 -19.69 -11.44
C GLY A 80 10.05 -19.20 -11.41
N PHE A 81 9.80 -18.02 -10.82
CA PHE A 81 8.46 -17.42 -10.79
C PHE A 81 7.95 -17.09 -12.19
N ALA A 82 8.78 -16.53 -13.07
CA ALA A 82 8.40 -16.24 -14.45
C ALA A 82 8.02 -17.51 -15.22
N ALA A 83 8.79 -18.59 -15.06
CA ALA A 83 8.48 -19.88 -15.67
C ALA A 83 7.17 -20.49 -15.12
N GLU A 84 6.90 -20.33 -13.83
CA GLU A 84 5.64 -20.78 -13.23
C GLU A 84 4.44 -19.99 -13.73
N ALA A 85 4.57 -18.65 -13.82
CA ALA A 85 3.54 -17.79 -14.37
C ALA A 85 3.23 -18.15 -15.84
N ALA A 86 4.27 -18.41 -16.65
CA ALA A 86 4.11 -18.83 -18.04
C ALA A 86 3.34 -20.16 -18.15
N ARG A 87 3.66 -21.16 -17.32
CA ARG A 87 2.93 -22.44 -17.28
C ARG A 87 1.46 -22.28 -16.89
N LYS A 88 1.14 -21.35 -15.99
CA LYS A 88 -0.24 -21.09 -15.57
C LYS A 88 -1.05 -20.34 -16.63
N ALA A 89 -0.38 -19.51 -17.44
CA ALA A 89 -1.00 -18.75 -18.52
C ALA A 89 -1.26 -19.59 -19.78
N ASP A 90 -0.53 -20.69 -19.97
CA ASP A 90 -0.71 -21.63 -21.08
C ASP A 90 -0.89 -23.07 -20.53
N PRO A 91 -2.08 -23.39 -19.96
CA PRO A 91 -2.40 -24.73 -19.52
C PRO A 91 -2.71 -25.58 -20.77
N GLN A 92 -1.70 -26.31 -21.24
CA GLN A 92 -1.91 -27.42 -22.18
C GLN A 92 -2.96 -28.41 -21.63
#